data_AF-A0A969ZHV3-F1
#
_entry.id   AF-A0A969ZHV3-F1
#
_cell.length_a   1.000
_cell.length_b   1.000
_cell.length_c   1.000
_cell.angle_alpha   90.00
_cell.angle_beta   90.00
_cell.angle_gamma   90.00
#
_symmetry.space_group_name_H-M   'P 1'
#
loop_
_entity.id
_entity.type
_entity.pdbx_description
1 polymer ?
#
loop_
_entity_poly.entity_id
_entity_poly.type
_entity_poly.pdbx_seq_one_letter_code
_entity_poly.pdbx_strand_id
1 'polypeptide(L)'
;MANNKLKLTRTGNKENTGMPQYSLSYKQEKGQSITDISYEILTRLKKDNDAVIEINSSLTMKTGGNTDFQPEKLLAEIRDLDLVYSYRKVKETKNQGFINSLFMGKKPGDSHEIYVYIPGNIWSIDLFKRISPSFGVRYYIMRKSDEGSNILDEMIRMTDNEKADHFEYIIFDLTELKRMGIISNRHSFEDIEKILGIM
;
A
#
# COMPACT_ATOMS: atom_id res chain seq x y z
N MET A 1 -17.30 21.61 6.92
CA MET A 1 -16.39 21.79 8.07
C MET A 1 -15.18 20.92 7.79
N ALA A 2 -14.01 21.52 7.54
CA ALA A 2 -12.82 20.77 7.14
C ALA A 2 -12.44 19.74 8.21
N ASN A 3 -12.28 18.48 7.80
CA ASN A 3 -11.89 17.39 8.67
C ASN A 3 -10.41 17.53 9.04
N ASN A 4 -10.11 18.32 10.07
CA ASN A 4 -8.76 18.69 10.56
C ASN A 4 -7.84 17.50 10.96
N LYS A 5 -8.33 16.26 10.80
CA LYS A 5 -7.63 15.01 11.06
C LYS A 5 -6.79 14.54 9.87
N LEU A 6 -7.14 14.94 8.65
CA LEU A 6 -6.48 14.54 7.42
C LEU A 6 -5.94 15.78 6.70
N LYS A 7 -4.73 15.67 6.14
CA LYS A 7 -4.12 16.73 5.33
C LYS A 7 -3.45 16.11 4.11
N LEU A 8 -3.95 16.45 2.93
CA LEU A 8 -3.35 16.08 1.64
C LEU A 8 -2.41 17.20 1.18
N THR A 9 -1.24 16.83 0.67
CA THR A 9 -0.28 17.79 0.09
C THR A 9 0.26 17.26 -1.23
N ARG A 10 0.44 18.15 -2.20
CA ARG A 10 1.18 17.84 -3.43
C ARG A 10 2.67 17.78 -3.09
N THR A 11 3.35 16.70 -3.48
CA THR A 11 4.78 16.51 -3.22
C THR A 11 5.68 17.22 -4.25
N GLY A 12 5.09 17.78 -5.31
CA GLY A 12 5.80 18.54 -6.34
C GLY A 12 6.38 17.69 -7.47
N ASN A 13 6.29 16.36 -7.39
CA ASN A 13 6.68 15.45 -8.47
C ASN A 13 5.63 15.49 -9.58
N LYS A 14 5.78 16.48 -10.48
CA LYS A 14 5.09 16.48 -11.76
C LYS A 14 5.85 15.53 -12.69
N GLU A 15 5.16 14.47 -13.09
CA GLU A 15 5.54 13.50 -14.15
C GLU A 15 6.48 12.34 -13.75
N ASN A 16 5.98 11.11 -13.95
CA ASN A 16 6.69 9.87 -14.31
C ASN A 16 7.96 9.45 -13.55
N THR A 17 8.07 9.73 -12.25
CA THR A 17 9.23 9.31 -11.45
C THR A 17 9.00 8.11 -10.52
N GLY A 18 7.82 7.47 -10.57
CA GLY A 18 7.46 6.39 -9.65
C GLY A 18 7.36 6.83 -8.18
N MET A 19 7.43 8.14 -7.91
CA MET A 19 7.28 8.72 -6.59
C MET A 19 5.82 9.14 -6.34
N PRO A 20 5.32 9.08 -5.09
CA PRO A 20 4.02 9.62 -4.74
C PRO A 20 3.85 11.06 -5.20
N GLN A 21 2.79 11.34 -5.97
CA GLN A 21 2.38 12.68 -6.40
C GLN A 21 1.73 13.45 -5.23
N TYR A 22 1.12 12.70 -4.32
CA TYR A 22 0.43 13.23 -3.16
C TYR A 22 0.92 12.54 -1.90
N SER A 23 0.97 13.30 -0.81
CA SER A 23 1.19 12.78 0.52
C SER A 23 -0.02 13.11 1.38
N LEU A 24 -0.60 12.10 2.01
CA LEU A 24 -1.65 12.24 2.98
C LEU A 24 -1.04 12.06 4.37
N SER A 25 -1.26 13.02 5.26
CA SER A 25 -0.88 12.91 6.67
C SER A 25 -2.14 12.89 7.52
N TYR A 26 -2.11 12.11 8.61
CA TYR A 26 -3.26 11.97 9.49
C TYR A 26 -2.89 12.00 10.96
N LYS A 27 -3.82 12.49 11.78
CA LYS A 27 -3.69 12.54 13.23
C LYS A 27 -4.39 11.36 13.87
N GLN A 28 -3.79 10.86 14.95
CA GLN A 28 -4.36 9.83 15.80
C GLN A 28 -4.81 10.49 17.11
N GLU A 29 -6.07 10.31 17.48
CA GLU A 29 -6.57 10.73 18.78
C GLU A 29 -6.25 9.70 19.87
N LYS A 30 -6.29 10.13 21.13
CA LYS A 30 -5.99 9.25 22.27
C LYS A 30 -6.98 8.08 22.30
N GLY A 31 -6.47 6.86 22.31
CA GLY A 31 -7.28 5.62 22.34
C GLY A 31 -7.73 5.13 20.95
N GLN A 32 -7.46 5.87 19.88
CA GLN A 32 -7.76 5.43 18.52
C GLN A 32 -6.65 4.53 17.97
N SER A 33 -7.01 3.41 17.35
CA SER A 33 -6.06 2.54 16.64
C SER A 33 -5.57 3.21 15.35
N ILE A 34 -4.25 3.28 15.16
CA ILE A 34 -3.65 3.84 13.94
C ILE A 34 -3.98 2.99 12.71
N THR A 35 -4.06 1.67 12.89
CA THR A 35 -4.47 0.70 11.88
C THR A 35 -5.90 0.95 11.42
N ASP A 36 -6.80 1.30 12.34
CA ASP A 36 -8.20 1.56 12.02
C ASP A 36 -8.34 2.85 11.19
N ILE A 37 -7.53 3.87 11.48
CA ILE A 37 -7.47 5.10 10.67
C ILE A 37 -6.96 4.80 9.26
N SER A 38 -5.87 4.02 9.14
CA SER A 38 -5.36 3.61 7.84
C SER A 38 -6.40 2.83 7.04
N TYR A 39 -7.03 1.84 7.66
CA TYR A 39 -8.10 1.06 7.04
C TYR A 39 -9.27 1.93 6.56
N GLU A 40 -9.71 2.91 7.35
CA GLU A 40 -10.79 3.82 6.96
C GLU A 40 -10.43 4.64 5.72
N ILE A 41 -9.20 5.18 5.67
CA ILE A 41 -8.69 5.93 4.52
C ILE A 41 -8.64 5.04 3.28
N LEU A 42 -8.05 3.84 3.40
CA LEU A 42 -7.93 2.88 2.31
C LEU A 42 -9.32 2.46 1.81
N THR A 43 -10.27 2.23 2.70
CA THR A 43 -11.64 1.87 2.35
C THR A 43 -12.33 2.97 1.53
N ARG A 44 -12.13 4.24 1.88
CA ARG A 44 -12.67 5.38 1.10
C ARG A 44 -12.06 5.46 -0.29
N LEU A 45 -10.75 5.27 -0.41
CA LEU A 45 -10.04 5.32 -1.69
C LEU A 45 -10.37 4.11 -2.58
N LYS A 46 -10.41 2.92 -1.99
CA LYS A 46 -10.73 1.65 -2.65
C LYS A 46 -12.18 1.60 -3.14
N LYS A 47 -13.13 2.16 -2.37
CA LYS A 47 -14.57 1.96 -2.60
C LYS A 47 -14.87 0.45 -2.69
N ASP A 48 -15.61 0.04 -3.71
CA ASP A 48 -15.99 -1.36 -3.95
C ASP A 48 -14.95 -2.13 -4.80
N ASN A 49 -13.85 -1.50 -5.22
CA ASN A 49 -12.89 -2.15 -6.12
C ASN A 49 -12.06 -3.20 -5.39
N ASP A 50 -11.54 -4.18 -6.11
CA ASP A 50 -10.57 -5.14 -5.57
C ASP A 50 -9.22 -4.47 -5.30
N ALA A 51 -8.34 -5.14 -4.55
CA ALA A 51 -7.01 -4.63 -4.25
C ALA A 51 -5.95 -5.73 -4.28
N VAL A 52 -4.73 -5.38 -4.67
CA VAL A 52 -3.54 -6.19 -4.41
C VAL A 52 -2.72 -5.54 -3.31
N ILE A 53 -2.36 -6.31 -2.29
CA ILE A 53 -1.48 -5.89 -1.21
C ILE A 53 -0.08 -6.41 -1.51
N GLU A 54 0.89 -5.51 -1.59
CA GLU A 54 2.31 -5.84 -1.62
C GLU A 54 2.96 -5.61 -0.26
N ILE A 55 3.58 -6.67 0.23
CA ILE A 55 4.38 -6.67 1.44
C ILE A 55 5.80 -7.01 1.03
N ASN A 56 6.68 -6.03 1.10
CA ASN A 56 8.09 -6.19 0.78
C ASN A 56 8.95 -5.84 2.00
N SER A 57 9.69 -6.83 2.51
CA SER A 57 10.50 -6.66 3.72
C SER A 57 11.71 -5.72 3.55
N SER A 58 12.07 -5.36 2.32
CA SER A 58 13.07 -4.31 2.07
C SER A 58 12.51 -2.92 2.37
N LEU A 59 11.19 -2.75 2.28
CA LEU A 59 10.47 -1.49 2.57
C LEU A 59 10.21 -1.27 4.07
N THR A 60 10.63 -2.18 4.93
CA THR A 60 10.49 -1.98 6.38
C THR A 60 11.43 -0.86 6.83
N MET A 61 10.89 0.28 7.25
CA MET A 61 11.67 1.26 8.00
C MET A 61 12.00 0.66 9.38
N LYS A 62 13.28 0.69 9.78
CA LYS A 62 13.68 0.31 11.15
C LYS A 62 13.28 1.42 12.11
N THR A 63 12.03 1.47 12.50
CA THR A 63 11.47 2.42 13.47
C THR A 63 11.68 1.95 14.90
N GLY A 64 12.91 1.64 15.30
CA GLY A 64 13.30 1.42 16.71
C GLY A 64 12.65 0.25 17.48
N GLY A 65 11.54 -0.32 17.00
CA GLY A 65 10.86 -1.48 17.51
C GLY A 65 11.40 -2.74 16.84
N ASN A 66 11.88 -3.66 17.66
CA ASN A 66 12.48 -4.92 17.23
C ASN A 66 11.38 -5.96 16.90
N THR A 67 10.45 -5.63 16.00
CA THR A 67 9.49 -6.61 15.48
C THR A 67 10.11 -7.32 14.30
N ASP A 68 10.68 -8.49 14.55
CA ASP A 68 11.12 -9.39 13.48
C ASP A 68 9.93 -9.70 12.58
N PHE A 69 10.01 -9.30 11.32
CA PHE A 69 9.02 -9.72 10.33
C PHE A 69 9.07 -11.24 10.18
N GLN A 70 7.94 -11.89 10.39
CA GLN A 70 7.76 -13.34 10.26
C GLN A 70 6.95 -13.66 8.99
N PRO A 71 7.59 -13.75 7.81
CA PRO A 71 6.89 -14.01 6.55
C PRO A 71 6.11 -15.33 6.58
N GLU A 72 6.61 -16.35 7.28
CA GLU A 72 5.95 -17.66 7.39
C GLU A 72 4.61 -17.56 8.14
N LYS A 73 4.54 -16.74 9.19
CA LYS A 73 3.30 -16.52 9.95
C LYS A 73 2.27 -15.81 9.08
N LEU A 74 2.69 -14.76 8.37
CA LEU A 74 1.82 -14.04 7.45
C LEU A 74 1.31 -14.94 6.32
N LEU A 75 2.18 -15.77 5.73
CA LEU A 75 1.79 -16.73 4.70
C LEU A 75 0.80 -17.78 5.24
N ALA A 76 0.92 -18.17 6.51
CA ALA A 76 -0.06 -19.07 7.14
C ALA A 76 -1.43 -18.40 7.28
N GLU A 77 -1.49 -17.14 7.71
CA GLU A 77 -2.74 -16.37 7.77
C GLU A 77 -3.40 -16.22 6.40
N ILE A 78 -2.61 -15.89 5.37
CA ILE A 78 -3.10 -15.74 3.97
C ILE A 78 -3.71 -17.06 3.46
N ARG A 79 -3.07 -18.19 3.76
CA ARG A 79 -3.59 -19.53 3.39
C ARG A 79 -4.85 -19.90 4.15
N ASP A 80 -4.90 -19.59 5.45
CA ASP A 80 -6.09 -19.83 6.29
C ASP A 80 -7.31 -19.04 5.78
N LEU A 81 -7.07 -17.88 5.18
CA LEU A 81 -8.08 -17.03 4.56
C LEU A 81 -8.45 -17.43 3.12
N ASP A 82 -7.83 -18.49 2.57
CA ASP A 82 -8.01 -18.97 1.19
C ASP A 82 -7.79 -17.86 0.13
N LEU A 83 -6.81 -16.99 0.36
CA LEU A 83 -6.50 -15.88 -0.53
C LEU A 83 -5.51 -16.28 -1.61
N VAL A 84 -5.72 -15.73 -2.81
CA VAL A 84 -4.75 -15.85 -3.90
C VAL A 84 -3.52 -15.00 -3.59
N TYR A 85 -2.34 -15.61 -3.61
CA TYR A 85 -1.08 -14.92 -3.31
C TYR A 85 0.08 -15.39 -4.18
N SER A 86 1.08 -14.52 -4.32
CA SER A 86 2.38 -14.82 -4.90
C SER A 86 3.47 -14.50 -3.89
N TYR A 87 4.48 -15.36 -3.77
CA TYR A 87 5.58 -15.19 -2.84
C TYR A 87 6.91 -15.47 -3.54
N ARG A 88 7.86 -14.56 -3.35
CA ARG A 88 9.26 -14.79 -3.75
C ARG A 88 10.24 -14.25 -2.73
N LYS A 89 11.38 -14.95 -2.61
CA LYS A 89 12.57 -14.42 -1.95
C LYS A 89 13.38 -13.66 -3.01
N VAL A 90 13.68 -12.40 -2.72
CA VAL A 90 14.44 -11.52 -3.60
C VAL A 90 15.75 -11.20 -2.90
N LYS A 91 16.87 -11.44 -3.57
CA LYS A 91 18.17 -10.92 -3.11
C LYS A 91 18.16 -9.41 -3.33
N GLU A 92 18.43 -8.63 -2.29
CA GLU A 92 18.56 -7.19 -2.43
C GLU A 92 19.77 -6.87 -3.32
N THR A 93 19.53 -6.67 -4.62
CA THR A 93 20.51 -6.05 -5.53
C THR A 93 20.29 -4.54 -5.48
N LYS A 94 21.37 -3.76 -5.62
CA LYS A 94 21.38 -2.28 -5.55
C LYS A 94 20.44 -1.58 -6.55
N ASN A 95 19.72 -2.30 -7.40
CA ASN A 95 18.99 -1.79 -8.56
C ASN A 95 17.49 -2.12 -8.51
N GLN A 96 16.89 -2.13 -7.32
CA GLN A 96 15.43 -2.19 -7.20
C GLN A 96 14.82 -0.84 -7.61
N GLY A 97 13.76 -0.87 -8.42
CA GLY A 97 13.16 0.29 -9.11
C GLY A 97 12.83 1.49 -8.23
N PHE A 98 12.52 2.63 -8.88
CA PHE A 98 12.36 3.93 -8.23
C PHE A 98 11.23 3.96 -7.17
N ILE A 99 10.19 3.14 -7.34
CA ILE A 99 9.13 2.93 -6.32
C ILE A 99 9.72 2.41 -4.98
N ASN A 100 10.84 1.68 -4.99
CA ASN A 100 11.55 1.20 -3.79
C ASN A 100 12.51 2.22 -3.18
N SER A 101 12.77 3.36 -3.84
CA SER A 101 13.76 4.36 -3.39
C SER A 101 13.38 5.12 -2.11
N LEU A 102 12.09 5.10 -1.72
CA LEU A 102 11.61 5.71 -0.48
C LEU A 102 12.19 5.09 0.81
N PHE A 103 12.88 3.94 0.70
CA PHE A 103 13.35 3.14 1.83
C PHE A 103 14.85 2.83 1.80
N MET A 104 15.65 3.71 1.17
CA MET A 104 17.11 3.59 1.09
C MET A 104 17.77 3.69 2.49
N GLY A 105 18.01 2.54 3.12
CA GLY A 105 18.78 2.47 4.36
C GLY A 105 19.22 1.07 4.82
N LYS A 106 18.80 -0.01 4.13
CA LYS A 106 19.13 -1.39 4.54
C LYS A 106 20.39 -1.93 3.86
N LYS A 107 21.14 -2.73 4.61
CA LYS A 107 22.26 -3.55 4.12
C LYS A 107 21.69 -4.69 3.26
N PRO A 108 22.35 -5.06 2.16
CA PRO A 108 21.90 -6.15 1.29
C PRO A 108 21.67 -7.43 2.12
N GLY A 109 20.43 -7.88 2.13
CA GLY A 109 19.98 -9.13 2.73
C GLY A 109 18.98 -9.87 1.84
N ASP A 110 18.50 -11.01 2.32
CA ASP A 110 17.34 -11.67 1.72
C ASP A 110 16.09 -10.84 2.07
N SER A 111 15.36 -10.39 1.05
CA SER A 111 14.05 -9.77 1.19
C SER A 111 12.96 -10.74 0.77
N HIS A 112 11.80 -10.63 1.40
CA HIS A 112 10.58 -11.32 1.06
C HIS A 112 9.63 -10.35 0.39
N GLU A 113 9.08 -10.78 -0.74
CA GLU A 113 8.04 -10.04 -1.45
C GLU A 113 6.82 -10.94 -1.56
N ILE A 114 5.72 -10.47 -0.98
CA ILE A 114 4.43 -11.16 -0.95
C ILE A 114 3.42 -10.24 -1.61
N TYR A 115 2.72 -10.76 -2.60
CA TYR A 115 1.56 -10.12 -3.22
C TYR A 115 0.31 -10.91 -2.86
N VAL A 116 -0.74 -10.24 -2.40
CA VAL A 116 -2.01 -10.88 -2.03
C VAL A 116 -3.13 -10.16 -2.74
N TYR A 117 -3.95 -10.91 -3.47
CA TYR A 117 -5.16 -10.38 -4.08
C TYR A 117 -6.32 -10.45 -3.07
N ILE A 118 -7.01 -9.33 -2.91
CA ILE A 118 -8.11 -9.14 -1.97
C ILE A 118 -9.36 -8.70 -2.73
N PRO A 119 -10.33 -9.61 -2.92
CA PRO A 119 -11.65 -9.26 -3.40
C PRO A 119 -12.32 -8.18 -2.55
N GLY A 120 -13.05 -7.27 -3.20
CA GLY A 120 -13.68 -6.13 -2.56
C GLY A 120 -14.75 -6.52 -1.54
N ASN A 121 -15.40 -7.66 -1.73
CA ASN A 121 -16.46 -8.19 -0.86
C ASN A 121 -15.95 -8.77 0.47
N ILE A 122 -14.67 -9.14 0.57
CA ILE A 122 -14.07 -9.64 1.81
C ILE A 122 -13.25 -8.59 2.57
N TRP A 123 -13.12 -7.38 1.99
CA TRP A 123 -12.38 -6.27 2.56
C TRP A 123 -12.99 -5.81 3.89
N SER A 124 -12.36 -6.22 5.00
CA SER A 124 -12.83 -5.94 6.36
C SER A 124 -11.67 -5.50 7.26
N ILE A 125 -12.00 -4.83 8.36
CA ILE A 125 -11.01 -4.42 9.35
C ILE A 125 -10.31 -5.62 9.99
N ASP A 126 -11.02 -6.73 10.17
CA ASP A 126 -10.46 -7.96 10.75
C ASP A 126 -9.46 -8.62 9.80
N LEU A 127 -9.80 -8.72 8.51
CA LEU A 127 -8.87 -9.14 7.47
C LEU A 127 -7.63 -8.26 7.48
N PHE A 128 -7.83 -6.94 7.45
CA PHE A 128 -6.76 -5.96 7.43
C PHE A 128 -5.81 -6.10 8.63
N LYS A 129 -6.34 -6.29 9.84
CA LYS A 129 -5.54 -6.51 11.05
C LYS A 129 -4.74 -7.82 11.03
N ARG A 130 -5.25 -8.85 10.34
CA ARG A 130 -4.56 -10.15 10.23
C ARG A 130 -3.39 -10.10 9.23
N ILE A 131 -3.56 -9.40 8.11
CA ILE A 131 -2.61 -9.45 7.00
C ILE A 131 -1.77 -8.18 6.82
N SER A 132 -2.17 -7.04 7.39
CA SER A 132 -1.39 -5.81 7.32
C SER A 132 -0.23 -5.88 8.30
N PRO A 133 1.01 -5.95 7.84
CA PRO A 133 2.15 -5.82 8.74
C PRO A 133 2.22 -4.43 9.35
N SER A 134 2.94 -4.30 10.46
CA SER A 134 3.24 -3.03 11.11
C SER A 134 4.19 -2.12 10.32
N PHE A 135 4.69 -2.56 9.16
CA PHE A 135 5.71 -1.89 8.37
C PHE A 135 5.27 -1.73 6.91
N GLY A 136 5.95 -0.85 6.16
CA GLY A 136 5.54 -0.34 4.85
C GLY A 136 4.85 -1.35 3.92
N VAL A 137 3.58 -1.07 3.61
CA VAL A 137 2.73 -1.85 2.69
C VAL A 137 2.42 -1.00 1.48
N ARG A 138 2.30 -1.62 0.30
CA ARG A 138 1.67 -0.97 -0.85
C ARG A 138 0.33 -1.61 -1.19
N TYR A 139 -0.63 -0.77 -1.49
CA TYR A 139 -1.96 -1.16 -1.94
C TYR A 139 -2.12 -0.71 -3.39
N TYR A 140 -2.38 -1.67 -4.26
CA TYR A 140 -2.71 -1.46 -5.66
C TYR A 140 -4.22 -1.61 -5.80
N ILE A 141 -4.93 -0.49 -5.91
CA ILE A 141 -6.39 -0.49 -6.03
C ILE A 141 -6.76 -0.76 -7.48
N MET A 142 -7.49 -1.85 -7.72
CA MET A 142 -7.89 -2.26 -9.06
C MET A 142 -8.97 -1.35 -9.63
N ARG A 143 -9.17 -1.45 -10.94
CA ARG A 143 -10.31 -0.83 -11.61
C ARG A 143 -11.45 -1.83 -11.63
N LYS A 144 -12.69 -1.34 -11.52
CA LYS A 144 -13.91 -2.17 -11.47
C LYS A 144 -14.10 -3.09 -12.69
N SER A 145 -13.38 -2.85 -13.78
CA SER A 145 -13.46 -3.60 -15.05
C SER A 145 -12.51 -4.78 -15.15
N ASP A 146 -11.61 -4.99 -14.19
CA ASP A 146 -10.52 -5.95 -14.33
C ASP A 146 -10.94 -7.31 -13.72
N GLU A 147 -11.04 -8.36 -14.54
CA GLU A 147 -11.34 -9.72 -14.06
C GLU A 147 -10.07 -10.35 -13.47
N GLY A 148 -10.02 -10.42 -12.14
CA GLY A 148 -8.83 -10.69 -11.33
C GLY A 148 -8.26 -12.11 -11.31
N SER A 149 -8.38 -12.92 -12.36
CA SER A 149 -7.86 -14.30 -12.30
C SER A 149 -6.33 -14.39 -12.41
N ASN A 150 -5.66 -13.42 -13.05
CA ASN A 150 -4.20 -13.45 -13.27
C ASN A 150 -3.45 -12.17 -12.87
N ILE A 151 -4.10 -11.26 -12.13
CA ILE A 151 -3.55 -9.93 -11.84
C ILE A 151 -2.17 -9.98 -11.17
N LEU A 152 -1.91 -10.98 -10.31
CA LEU A 152 -0.62 -11.11 -9.64
C LEU A 152 0.51 -11.42 -10.63
N ASP A 153 0.28 -12.31 -11.60
CA ASP A 153 1.27 -12.71 -12.60
C ASP A 153 1.56 -11.58 -13.60
N GLU A 154 0.51 -10.84 -13.97
CA GLU A 154 0.63 -9.67 -14.84
C GLU A 154 1.40 -8.54 -14.15
N MET A 155 1.02 -8.22 -12.90
CA MET A 155 1.63 -7.14 -12.14
C MET A 155 3.14 -7.36 -11.92
N ILE A 156 3.59 -8.61 -11.75
CA ILE A 156 5.02 -8.92 -11.58
C ILE A 156 5.85 -8.56 -12.82
N ARG A 157 5.22 -8.53 -14.01
CA ARG A 157 5.88 -8.20 -15.29
C ARG A 157 5.80 -6.71 -15.64
N MET A 158 4.91 -5.97 -15.00
CA MET A 158 4.73 -4.53 -15.22
C MET A 158 5.87 -3.72 -14.60
N THR A 159 6.33 -2.72 -15.34
CA THR A 159 7.14 -1.61 -14.85
C THR A 159 6.36 -0.72 -13.89
N ASP A 160 7.07 0.11 -13.12
CA ASP A 160 6.48 1.08 -12.19
C ASP A 160 5.47 2.01 -12.88
N ASN A 161 5.76 2.44 -14.12
CA ASN A 161 4.87 3.31 -14.90
C ASN A 161 3.62 2.54 -15.39
N GLU A 162 3.80 1.32 -15.88
CA GLU A 162 2.66 0.47 -16.30
C GLU A 162 1.73 0.19 -15.12
N LYS A 163 2.27 -0.07 -13.92
CA LYS A 163 1.45 -0.19 -12.70
C LYS A 163 0.69 1.10 -12.41
N ALA A 164 1.34 2.25 -12.49
CA ALA A 164 0.70 3.56 -12.23
C ALA A 164 -0.44 3.88 -13.22
N ASP A 165 -0.35 3.38 -14.46
CA ASP A 165 -1.39 3.52 -15.48
C ASP A 165 -2.50 2.47 -15.37
N HIS A 166 -2.16 1.27 -14.91
CA HIS A 166 -3.06 0.13 -14.78
C HIS A 166 -3.99 0.27 -13.56
N PHE A 167 -3.43 0.57 -12.39
CA PHE A 167 -4.19 0.67 -11.14
C PHE A 167 -4.85 2.04 -10.97
N GLU A 168 -5.99 2.07 -10.28
CA GLU A 168 -6.71 3.29 -9.92
C GLU A 168 -5.86 4.16 -8.97
N TYR A 169 -5.25 3.50 -7.98
CA TYR A 169 -4.32 4.07 -7.04
C TYR A 169 -3.20 3.09 -6.73
N ILE A 170 -2.00 3.63 -6.52
CA ILE A 170 -0.94 2.95 -5.77
C ILE A 170 -0.74 3.74 -4.48
N ILE A 171 -1.00 3.10 -3.34
CA ILE A 171 -0.97 3.73 -2.03
C ILE A 171 0.13 3.08 -1.20
N PHE A 172 1.08 3.90 -0.74
CA PHE A 172 2.15 3.50 0.15
C PHE A 172 1.72 3.86 1.56
N ASP A 173 1.46 2.87 2.41
CA ASP A 173 1.08 3.14 3.80
C ASP A 173 2.28 3.03 4.73
N LEU A 174 2.60 4.16 5.35
CA LEU A 174 3.60 4.29 6.40
C LEU A 174 2.85 4.51 7.71
N THR A 175 2.10 3.49 8.14
CA THR A 175 1.12 3.60 9.24
C THR A 175 1.74 4.16 10.51
N GLU A 176 2.94 3.71 10.88
CA GLU A 176 3.67 4.21 12.05
C GLU A 176 4.05 5.69 11.96
N LEU A 177 4.28 6.19 10.76
CA LEU A 177 4.55 7.61 10.49
C LEU A 177 3.28 8.44 10.28
N LYS A 178 2.10 7.80 10.34
CA LYS A 178 0.79 8.41 10.13
C LYS A 178 0.70 9.13 8.78
N ARG A 179 1.29 8.50 7.77
CA ARG A 179 1.41 9.06 6.42
C ARG A 179 1.14 8.01 5.38
N MET A 180 0.52 8.44 4.28
CA MET A 180 0.40 7.67 3.05
C MET A 180 0.98 8.46 1.88
N GLY A 181 1.65 7.76 0.98
CA GLY A 181 1.96 8.26 -0.36
C GLY A 181 0.91 7.76 -1.35
N ILE A 182 0.43 8.60 -2.24
CA ILE A 182 -0.56 8.23 -3.25
C ILE A 182 -0.01 8.58 -4.64
N ILE A 183 -0.08 7.60 -5.54
CA ILE A 183 0.10 7.75 -6.99
C ILE A 183 -1.25 7.48 -7.64
N SER A 184 -1.67 8.37 -8.54
CA SER A 184 -2.82 8.12 -9.42
C SER A 184 -2.67 8.91 -10.72
N ASN A 185 -2.72 8.22 -11.85
CA ASN A 185 -2.77 8.87 -13.16
C ASN A 185 -4.22 9.21 -13.59
N ARG A 186 -5.20 8.94 -12.72
CA ARG A 186 -6.64 9.07 -13.01
C ARG A 186 -7.35 10.11 -12.15
N HIS A 187 -6.83 10.39 -10.95
CA HIS A 187 -7.43 11.32 -10.01
C HIS A 187 -6.56 12.53 -9.80
N SER A 188 -7.16 13.71 -9.92
CA SER A 188 -6.53 14.95 -9.51
C SER A 188 -6.45 15.05 -7.97
N PHE A 189 -5.75 16.06 -7.48
CA PHE A 189 -5.69 16.36 -6.05
C PHE A 189 -7.09 16.62 -5.49
N GLU A 190 -7.89 17.40 -6.22
CA GLU A 190 -9.25 17.81 -5.84
C GLU A 190 -10.21 16.60 -5.80
N ASP A 191 -10.03 15.63 -6.70
CA ASP A 191 -10.80 14.39 -6.68
C ASP A 191 -10.50 13.56 -5.43
N ILE A 192 -9.22 13.45 -5.07
CA ILE A 192 -8.78 12.74 -3.85
C ILE A 192 -9.30 13.45 -2.60
N GLU A 193 -9.26 14.79 -2.55
CA GLU A 193 -9.84 15.55 -1.43
C GLU A 193 -11.33 15.29 -1.27
N LYS A 194 -12.06 15.24 -2.38
CA LYS A 194 -13.49 14.95 -2.39
C LYS A 194 -13.78 13.54 -1.89
N ILE A 195 -13.02 12.54 -2.35
CA ILE A 195 -13.18 11.13 -1.93
C ILE A 195 -12.88 10.98 -0.43
N LEU A 196 -11.86 11.67 0.07
CA LEU A 196 -11.47 11.63 1.48
C LEU A 196 -12.38 12.49 2.38
N GLY A 197 -13.19 13.38 1.81
CA GLY A 197 -14.08 14.28 2.55
C GLY A 197 -13.33 15.37 3.32
N ILE A 198 -12.27 15.92 2.72
CA ILE A 198 -11.41 16.95 3.34
C ILE A 198 -11.57 18.34 2.71
N MET A 199 -12.48 18.47 1.74
CA MET A 199 -12.91 19.72 1.10
C MET A 199 -13.94 20.48 1.95
#